data_AF-A0AAW6RGL9-F1
#
_entry.id   AF-A0AAW6RGL9-F1
#
_cell.length_a   1.000
_cell.length_b   1.000
_cell.length_c   1.000
_cell.angle_alpha   90.00
_cell.angle_beta   90.00
_cell.angle_gamma   90.00
#
_symmetry.space_group_name_H-M   'P 1'
#
loop_
_entity.id
_entity.type
_entity.pdbx_description
1 polymer ?
#
loop_
_entity_poly.entity_id
_entity_poly.type
_entity_poly.pdbx_seq_one_letter_code
_entity_poly.pdbx_strand_id
1 'polypeptide(L)'
;MPPVRRRESAASGVLRRCKSSPGHKARLRFAPCSPSRPALSPLAARGQTGSCDMSGNAFEWVQDCWHNSYKEDGMEDAAPADGSAWESSCSFRNRYFSGLRMVQRGGSALAPAFGYARALVRHHAPPKWRGDDRGFRLARDPHP
;
A
#
# COMPACT_ATOMS: atom_id res chain seq x y z
N MET A 1 -10.56 35.24 46.44
CA MET A 1 -11.38 34.29 47.24
C MET A 1 -12.86 34.62 46.96
N PRO A 2 -13.74 33.63 46.71
CA PRO A 2 -14.11 33.13 45.36
C PRO A 2 -15.61 33.43 45.00
N PRO A 3 -16.23 32.91 43.90
CA PRO A 3 -16.51 31.47 43.76
C PRO A 3 -16.08 30.85 42.41
N VAL A 4 -15.76 29.57 42.50
CA VAL A 4 -15.44 28.63 41.42
C VAL A 4 -16.73 28.22 40.69
N ARG A 5 -16.80 28.39 39.36
CA ARG A 5 -17.89 27.85 38.53
C ARG A 5 -17.68 26.35 38.31
N ARG A 6 -18.61 25.53 38.78
CA ARG A 6 -18.73 24.11 38.42
C ARG A 6 -19.05 24.02 36.93
N ARG A 7 -18.28 23.27 36.16
CA ARG A 7 -18.71 22.77 34.84
C ARG A 7 -19.46 21.46 35.06
N GLU A 8 -20.70 21.43 34.57
CA GLU A 8 -21.57 20.26 34.55
C GLU A 8 -20.97 19.14 33.69
N SER A 9 -21.14 17.92 34.18
CA SER A 9 -20.77 16.68 33.51
C SER A 9 -21.72 16.42 32.35
N ALA A 10 -21.19 16.33 31.13
CA ALA A 10 -21.97 15.99 29.94
C ALA A 10 -22.36 14.50 29.96
N ALA A 11 -23.61 14.27 29.57
CA ALA A 11 -24.37 13.03 29.64
C ALA A 11 -23.62 11.75 29.21
N SER A 12 -23.80 10.72 30.03
CA SER A 12 -23.52 9.32 29.72
C SER A 12 -24.32 8.86 28.50
N GLY A 13 -23.63 8.65 27.37
CA GLY A 13 -24.19 8.03 26.18
C GLY A 13 -24.27 6.52 26.36
N VAL A 14 -25.47 6.02 26.64
CA VAL A 14 -25.75 4.57 26.73
C VAL A 14 -25.50 3.91 25.36
N LEU A 15 -24.54 2.99 25.31
CA LEU A 15 -24.32 2.07 24.19
C LEU A 15 -25.59 1.25 23.94
N ARG A 16 -26.30 1.54 22.84
CA ARG A 16 -27.41 0.69 22.38
C ARG A 16 -26.82 -0.54 21.67
N ARG A 17 -26.99 -1.73 22.26
CA ARG A 17 -26.74 -3.00 21.59
C ARG A 17 -27.76 -3.21 20.46
N CYS A 18 -27.31 -3.32 19.22
CA CYS A 18 -28.13 -3.84 18.13
C CYS A 18 -28.30 -5.36 18.30
N LYS A 19 -29.55 -5.83 18.40
CA LYS A 19 -29.88 -7.26 18.33
C LYS A 19 -29.71 -7.72 16.88
N SER A 20 -29.00 -8.82 16.66
CA SER A 20 -28.93 -9.48 15.35
C SER A 20 -30.25 -10.22 15.08
N SER A 21 -30.85 -9.98 13.92
CA SER A 21 -31.95 -10.80 13.39
C SER A 21 -31.36 -11.88 12.47
N PRO A 22 -31.77 -13.15 12.58
CA PRO A 22 -31.25 -14.21 11.73
C PRO A 22 -31.97 -14.21 10.37
N GLY A 23 -31.22 -14.25 9.26
CA GLY A 23 -31.82 -14.62 7.96
C GLY A 23 -31.34 -13.91 6.69
N HIS A 24 -30.31 -13.07 6.70
CA HIS A 24 -29.86 -12.42 5.46
C HIS A 24 -28.53 -13.00 4.96
N LYS A 25 -28.58 -13.72 3.83
CA LYS A 25 -27.38 -14.07 3.05
C LYS A 25 -26.65 -12.77 2.72
N ALA A 26 -25.50 -12.56 3.33
CA ALA A 26 -24.69 -11.36 3.13
C ALA A 26 -24.11 -11.36 1.71
N ARG A 27 -24.79 -10.68 0.79
CA ARG A 27 -24.18 -10.28 -0.48
C ARG A 27 -23.32 -9.07 -0.18
N LEU A 28 -22.00 -9.19 -0.28
CA LEU A 28 -21.08 -8.07 -0.21
C LEU A 28 -21.47 -7.05 -1.29
N ARG A 29 -22.10 -5.96 -0.87
CA ARG A 29 -22.32 -4.78 -1.71
C ARG A 29 -21.13 -3.87 -1.46
N PHE A 30 -20.27 -3.71 -2.47
CA PHE A 30 -19.32 -2.61 -2.48
C PHE A 30 -20.13 -1.32 -2.59
N ALA A 31 -20.10 -0.50 -1.55
CA ALA A 31 -20.72 0.82 -1.59
C ALA A 31 -19.91 1.69 -2.56
N PRO A 32 -20.53 2.36 -3.55
CA PRO A 32 -19.86 3.40 -4.30
C PRO A 32 -19.48 4.53 -3.34
N CYS A 33 -18.27 5.05 -3.51
CA CYS A 33 -17.73 6.15 -2.72
C CYS A 33 -18.53 7.43 -3.03
N SER A 34 -19.61 7.68 -2.29
CA SER A 34 -20.40 8.91 -2.42
C SER A 34 -19.92 9.92 -1.36
N PRO A 35 -19.65 11.18 -1.74
CA PRO A 35 -19.09 12.16 -0.82
C PRO A 35 -20.22 12.79 0.00
N SER A 36 -20.65 12.12 1.07
CA SER A 36 -21.64 12.70 2.00
C SER A 36 -21.12 12.82 3.43
N ARG A 37 -19.81 12.96 3.61
CA ARG A 37 -19.22 13.34 4.90
C ARG A 37 -18.26 14.51 4.72
N PRO A 38 -18.39 15.58 5.52
CA PRO A 38 -17.49 16.73 5.45
C PRO A 38 -16.06 16.27 5.73
N ALA A 39 -15.14 16.80 4.92
CA ALA A 39 -13.76 16.36 4.75
C ALA A 39 -13.10 15.90 6.06
N LEU A 40 -12.72 14.62 6.08
CA LEU A 40 -11.66 14.16 6.96
C LEU A 40 -10.38 14.93 6.59
N SER A 41 -9.61 15.30 7.60
CA SER A 41 -8.34 16.03 7.57
C SER A 41 -7.44 15.70 6.36
N PRO A 42 -6.59 16.63 5.89
CA PRO A 42 -5.80 16.50 4.65
C PRO A 42 -4.70 15.42 4.69
N LEU A 43 -4.75 14.46 5.61
CA LEU A 43 -3.68 13.51 5.88
C LEU A 43 -3.48 12.43 4.81
N ALA A 44 -4.34 12.35 3.79
CA ALA A 44 -4.13 11.48 2.64
C ALA A 44 -4.29 12.30 1.36
N ALA A 45 -3.25 13.06 1.03
CA ALA A 45 -3.16 13.69 -0.29
C ALA A 45 -3.22 12.58 -1.35
N ARG A 46 -4.28 12.59 -2.15
CA ARG A 46 -4.46 11.64 -3.25
C ARG A 46 -3.55 12.05 -4.40
N GLY A 47 -2.85 11.09 -4.99
CA GLY A 47 -2.19 11.32 -6.27
C GLY A 47 -3.21 11.68 -7.36
N GLN A 48 -2.75 12.19 -8.51
CA GLN A 48 -3.63 12.57 -9.62
C GLN A 48 -4.52 11.42 -10.12
N THR A 49 -4.10 10.17 -9.91
CA THR A 49 -4.85 8.95 -10.24
C THR A 49 -5.88 8.56 -9.18
N GLY A 50 -5.99 9.32 -8.09
CA GLY A 50 -6.86 9.02 -6.95
C GLY A 50 -6.27 8.02 -5.95
N SER A 51 -5.04 7.54 -6.16
CA SER A 51 -4.33 6.60 -5.28
C SER A 51 -3.69 7.32 -4.09
N CYS A 52 -3.90 6.80 -2.87
CA CYS A 52 -3.23 7.26 -1.64
C CYS A 52 -1.98 6.44 -1.34
N ASP A 53 -1.09 6.93 -0.47
CA ASP A 53 -0.01 6.16 0.17
C ASP A 53 0.96 5.46 -0.81
N MET A 54 1.20 6.04 -1.98
CA MET A 54 2.19 5.52 -2.93
C MET A 54 3.64 5.78 -2.49
N SER A 55 3.83 6.57 -1.42
CA SER A 55 5.12 6.97 -0.86
C SER A 55 5.05 6.87 0.67
N GLY A 56 5.58 5.80 1.25
CA GLY A 56 5.53 5.50 2.68
C GLY A 56 4.48 4.44 3.04
N ASN A 57 4.05 4.45 4.31
CA ASN A 57 3.18 3.42 4.91
C ASN A 57 3.84 2.02 4.91
N ALA A 58 3.82 1.31 3.79
CA ALA A 58 4.42 -0.01 3.63
C ALA A 58 5.05 -0.17 2.26
N PHE A 59 6.16 -0.90 2.17
CA PHE A 59 6.67 -1.32 0.88
C PHE A 59 5.66 -2.26 0.23
N GLU A 60 5.40 -2.06 -1.05
CA GLU A 60 4.40 -2.83 -1.78
C GLU A 60 5.07 -3.79 -2.75
N TRP A 61 4.75 -5.08 -2.62
CA TRP A 61 5.17 -6.10 -3.56
C TRP A 61 4.56 -5.86 -4.94
N VAL A 62 5.36 -6.07 -5.98
CA VAL A 62 4.91 -6.14 -7.37
C VAL A 62 5.34 -7.49 -7.97
N GLN A 63 4.73 -7.87 -9.09
CA GLN A 63 4.95 -9.16 -9.73
C GLN A 63 6.34 -9.29 -10.36
N ASP A 64 6.99 -8.19 -10.70
CA ASP A 64 8.32 -8.18 -11.29
C ASP A 64 9.37 -8.84 -10.38
N CYS A 65 10.23 -9.66 -10.98
CA CYS A 65 11.48 -10.03 -10.35
C CYS A 65 12.50 -8.89 -10.49
N TRP A 66 13.54 -8.92 -9.66
CA TRP A 66 14.50 -7.83 -9.58
C TRP A 66 15.62 -7.96 -10.62
N HIS A 67 15.84 -6.86 -11.34
CA HIS A 67 16.97 -6.63 -12.25
C HIS A 67 17.71 -5.36 -11.84
N ASN A 68 19.05 -5.38 -11.94
CA ASN A 68 19.91 -4.25 -11.54
C ASN A 68 19.73 -3.01 -12.42
N SER A 69 19.33 -3.22 -13.68
CA SER A 69 19.09 -2.19 -14.67
C SER A 69 17.77 -2.47 -15.40
N TYR A 70 17.19 -1.43 -16.00
CA TYR A 70 16.10 -1.57 -16.96
C TYR A 70 16.59 -1.83 -18.39
N LYS A 71 17.86 -1.51 -18.66
CA LYS A 71 18.57 -1.72 -19.93
C LYS A 71 19.92 -2.32 -19.58
N GLU A 72 20.14 -3.59 -19.85
CA GLU A 72 21.48 -4.17 -19.68
C GLU A 72 22.06 -4.42 -21.05
N ASP A 73 23.20 -3.78 -21.34
CA ASP A 73 23.90 -3.95 -22.60
C ASP A 73 24.42 -5.39 -22.69
N GLY A 74 23.99 -6.12 -23.71
CA GLY A 74 24.41 -7.50 -23.95
C GLY A 74 23.58 -8.57 -23.25
N MET A 75 22.50 -8.22 -22.54
CA MET A 75 21.48 -9.18 -22.11
C MET A 75 20.25 -9.04 -23.01
N GLU A 76 19.73 -10.16 -23.49
CA GLU A 76 18.61 -10.25 -24.44
C GLU A 76 17.25 -9.82 -23.82
N ASP A 77 17.26 -9.51 -22.53
CA ASP A 77 16.09 -9.37 -21.68
C ASP A 77 16.08 -7.96 -21.10
N ALA A 78 15.33 -7.06 -21.75
CA ALA A 78 15.15 -5.68 -21.32
C ALA A 78 13.77 -5.49 -20.68
N ALA A 79 13.61 -4.41 -19.92
CA ALA A 79 12.34 -4.12 -19.26
C ALA A 79 11.18 -4.06 -20.28
N PRO A 80 10.07 -4.77 -20.07
CA PRO A 80 8.91 -4.70 -20.94
C PRO A 80 8.40 -3.27 -21.09
N ALA A 81 8.16 -2.83 -22.32
CA ALA A 81 7.65 -1.48 -22.63
C ALA A 81 6.12 -1.40 -22.66
N ASP A 82 5.44 -2.55 -22.59
CA ASP A 82 3.99 -2.69 -22.67
C ASP A 82 3.30 -2.67 -21.30
N GLY A 83 4.07 -2.58 -20.22
CA GLY A 83 3.56 -2.59 -18.84
C GLY A 83 3.28 -3.99 -18.28
N SER A 84 3.65 -5.06 -19.00
CA SER A 84 3.64 -6.42 -18.46
C SER A 84 4.70 -6.59 -17.35
N ALA A 85 4.49 -7.58 -16.48
CA ALA A 85 5.42 -7.89 -15.42
C ALA A 85 6.74 -8.47 -15.97
N TRP A 86 7.88 -8.05 -15.43
CA TRP A 86 9.17 -8.60 -15.83
C TRP A 86 9.51 -9.87 -15.04
N GLU A 87 9.21 -11.03 -15.63
CA GLU A 87 9.31 -12.36 -14.98
C GLU A 87 10.40 -13.27 -15.56
N SER A 88 11.16 -12.78 -16.54
CA SER A 88 12.27 -13.48 -17.19
C SER A 88 13.61 -13.14 -16.51
N SER A 89 14.57 -14.07 -16.62
CA SER A 89 15.95 -13.91 -16.11
C SER A 89 16.08 -13.49 -14.64
N CYS A 90 15.19 -13.96 -13.77
CA CYS A 90 15.09 -13.57 -12.35
C CYS A 90 16.24 -14.04 -11.42
N SER A 91 17.38 -14.41 -11.99
CA SER A 91 18.55 -14.84 -11.24
C SER A 91 19.32 -13.63 -10.73
N PHE A 92 18.99 -13.16 -9.54
CA PHE A 92 19.80 -12.14 -8.88
C PHE A 92 21.05 -12.77 -8.26
N ARG A 93 22.21 -12.15 -8.45
CA ARG A 93 23.46 -12.49 -7.77
C ARG A 93 24.26 -11.23 -7.45
N ASN A 94 24.77 -11.14 -6.23
CA ASN A 94 25.85 -10.23 -5.85
C ASN A 94 26.88 -10.97 -4.98
N ARG A 95 27.85 -10.22 -4.43
CA ARG A 95 28.92 -10.79 -3.58
C ARG A 95 28.39 -11.53 -2.34
N TYR A 96 27.21 -11.18 -1.84
CA TYR A 96 26.69 -11.65 -0.55
C TYR A 96 25.58 -12.69 -0.69
N PHE A 97 24.81 -12.67 -1.78
CA PHE A 97 23.67 -13.56 -1.96
C PHE A 97 23.37 -13.83 -3.44
N SER A 98 22.72 -14.97 -3.68
CA SER A 98 22.15 -15.34 -4.97
C SER A 98 20.75 -15.94 -4.80
N GLY A 99 19.94 -15.86 -5.86
CA GLY A 99 18.60 -16.43 -5.92
C GLY A 99 17.52 -15.39 -6.22
N LEU A 100 16.26 -15.85 -6.28
CA LEU A 100 15.11 -15.03 -6.65
C LEU A 100 14.90 -13.86 -5.69
N ARG A 101 14.69 -12.68 -6.27
CA ARG A 101 14.32 -11.44 -5.59
C ARG A 101 13.13 -10.83 -6.33
N MET A 102 12.11 -10.41 -5.58
CA MET A 102 10.96 -9.70 -6.14
C MET A 102 11.06 -8.22 -5.80
N VAL A 103 10.51 -7.38 -6.67
CA VAL A 103 10.55 -5.93 -6.53
C VAL A 103 9.56 -5.45 -5.47
N GLN A 104 9.96 -4.41 -4.74
CA GLN A 104 9.14 -3.64 -3.81
C GLN A 104 9.20 -2.16 -4.16
N ARG A 105 8.09 -1.45 -4.01
CA ARG A 105 7.95 -0.02 -4.33
C ARG A 105 7.37 0.76 -3.14
N GLY A 106 7.42 2.09 -3.23
CA GLY A 106 6.72 3.00 -2.32
C GLY A 106 7.45 3.36 -1.03
N GLY A 107 8.35 2.52 -0.52
CA GLY A 107 8.95 2.76 0.80
C GLY A 107 8.00 2.38 1.93
N SER A 108 8.45 2.46 3.19
CA SER A 108 7.62 2.13 4.35
C SER A 108 7.72 3.19 5.44
N ALA A 109 6.84 3.14 6.43
CA ALA A 109 6.88 4.01 7.60
C ALA A 109 8.16 3.80 8.46
N LEU A 110 8.81 2.63 8.31
CA LEU A 110 10.06 2.29 9.01
C LEU A 110 11.31 2.66 8.19
N ALA A 111 11.15 3.05 6.92
CA ALA A 111 12.25 3.36 6.02
C ALA A 111 12.54 4.87 5.97
N PRO A 112 13.81 5.30 5.87
CA PRO A 112 14.15 6.70 5.67
C PRO A 112 13.52 7.28 4.39
N ALA A 113 12.71 8.34 4.55
CA ALA A 113 11.97 8.94 3.46
C ALA A 113 12.86 9.42 2.28
N PHE A 114 14.02 10.02 2.57
CA PHE A 114 14.93 10.52 1.53
C PHE A 114 15.42 9.41 0.58
N GLY A 115 15.55 8.19 1.09
CA GLY A 115 16.08 7.05 0.35
C GLY A 115 15.01 6.22 -0.34
N TYR A 116 13.81 6.10 0.25
CA TYR A 116 12.82 5.09 -0.15
C TYR A 116 11.45 5.62 -0.56
N ALA A 117 11.08 6.86 -0.20
CA ALA A 117 9.76 7.40 -0.51
C ALA A 117 9.64 8.00 -1.93
N ARG A 118 10.74 8.10 -2.68
CA ARG A 118 10.73 8.62 -4.07
C ARG A 118 10.11 7.60 -5.03
N ALA A 119 9.26 8.07 -5.94
CA ALA A 119 8.54 7.21 -6.90
C ALA A 119 9.45 6.35 -7.81
N LEU A 120 10.68 6.79 -8.06
CA LEU A 120 11.66 6.07 -8.88
C LEU A 120 12.45 5.01 -8.10
N VAL A 121 12.40 5.02 -6.78
CA VAL A 121 13.14 4.05 -5.98
C VAL A 121 12.48 2.68 -6.12
N ARG A 122 13.35 1.67 -6.24
CA ARG A 122 13.00 0.27 -6.23
C ARG A 122 13.77 -0.39 -5.09
N HIS A 123 13.12 -1.29 -4.38
CA HIS A 123 13.73 -2.15 -3.40
C HIS A 123 13.49 -3.62 -3.81
N HIS A 124 14.19 -4.56 -3.17
CA HIS A 124 13.97 -5.98 -3.45
C HIS A 124 14.20 -6.87 -2.26
N ALA A 125 13.59 -8.04 -2.32
CA ALA A 125 13.49 -8.95 -1.21
C ALA A 125 13.26 -10.39 -1.71
N PRO A 126 13.71 -11.43 -0.99
CA PRO A 126 13.30 -12.79 -1.30
C PRO A 126 11.77 -12.92 -1.19
N PRO A 127 11.10 -13.69 -2.07
CA PRO A 127 9.62 -13.79 -2.08
C PRO A 127 9.02 -14.23 -0.73
N LYS A 128 9.76 -15.02 0.04
CA LYS A 128 9.34 -15.51 1.37
C LYS A 128 9.51 -14.50 2.51
N TRP A 129 10.13 -13.34 2.24
CA TRP A 129 10.38 -12.35 3.28
C TRP A 129 9.07 -11.64 3.63
N ARG A 130 8.82 -11.47 4.93
CA ARG A 130 7.63 -10.84 5.48
C ARG A 130 8.05 -9.89 6.60
N GLY A 131 7.29 -8.83 6.76
CA GLY A 131 7.48 -7.80 7.77
C GLY A 131 6.17 -7.04 7.97
N ASP A 132 6.05 -6.37 9.11
CA ASP A 132 4.95 -5.46 9.41
C ASP A 132 4.95 -4.20 8.53
N ASP A 133 6.07 -3.92 7.86
CA ASP A 133 6.25 -2.81 6.93
C ASP A 133 6.08 -3.19 5.45
N ARG A 134 5.56 -4.40 5.17
CA ARG A 134 5.34 -4.94 3.81
C ARG A 134 3.87 -5.23 3.54
N GLY A 135 3.39 -4.75 2.41
CA GLY A 135 2.04 -4.98 1.91
C GLY A 135 2.04 -5.22 0.40
N PHE A 136 0.87 -5.07 -0.20
CA PHE A 136 0.66 -5.13 -1.64
C PHE A 136 -0.62 -4.40 -2.01
N ARG A 137 -0.77 -4.07 -3.28
CA ARG A 137 -2.04 -3.61 -3.87
C ARG A 137 -2.48 -4.57 -4.94
N LEU A 138 -3.79 -4.63 -5.13
CA LEU A 138 -4.37 -5.42 -6.21
C LEU A 138 -4.46 -4.54 -7.46
N ALA A 139 -4.00 -5.09 -8.58
CA ALA A 139 -4.35 -4.62 -9.90
C ALA A 139 -5.45 -5.54 -10.47
N ARG A 140 -6.25 -4.99 -11.37
CA ARG A 140 -7.26 -5.76 -12.11
C ARG A 140 -7.24 -5.27 -13.55
N ASP A 141 -7.24 -6.21 -14.47
CA ASP A 141 -7.40 -5.89 -15.88
C ASP A 141 -8.70 -5.13 -16.12
N PRO A 142 -8.71 -4.19 -17.08
CA PRO A 142 -9.93 -3.53 -17.49
C PRO A 142 -10.97 -4.59 -17.87
N HIS A 143 -12.20 -4.40 -17.42
CA HIS A 143 -13.30 -5.22 -17.89
C HIS A 143 -13.49 -4.95 -19.39
N PRO A 144 -13.67 -5.98 -20.22
CA PRO A 144 -14.01 -5.79 -21.64
C PRO A 144 -15.26 -4.94 -21.84
#